data_AF-A0AAW6KIM2-F1
#
_entry.id   AF-A0AAW6KIM2-F1
#
_cell.length_a   1.000
_cell.length_b   1.000
_cell.length_c   1.000
_cell.angle_alpha   90.00
_cell.angle_beta   90.00
_cell.angle_gamma   90.00
#
_symmetry.space_group_name_H-M   'P 1'
#
loop_
_entity.id
_entity.type
_entity.pdbx_description
1 polymer ?
#
loop_
_entity_poly.entity_id
_entity_poly.type
_entity_poly.pdbx_seq_one_letter_code
_entity_poly.pdbx_strand_id
1 'polypeptide(L)'
;ELGLPEETAKQLIIDMMSGAAQMLETGRNPSVMRKEITSAGGTTEAGLRVLDDHQFEQIVISCVKEAANRSAEIRDMFAAKI
;
A
#
# COMPACT_ATOMS: atom_id res chain seq x y z
N GLU A 1 0.74 -20.51 -5.19
CA GLU A 1 -0.43 -20.48 -6.10
C GLU A 1 -0.04 -20.38 -7.59
N LEU A 2 0.93 -19.55 -7.98
CA LEU A 2 1.35 -19.38 -9.40
C LEU A 2 2.59 -20.19 -9.81
N GLY A 3 2.98 -21.22 -9.06
CA GLY A 3 4.11 -22.09 -9.39
C GLY A 3 5.51 -21.53 -9.06
N LEU A 4 5.61 -20.33 -8.46
CA LEU A 4 6.88 -19.80 -7.98
C LEU A 4 7.30 -20.47 -6.66
N PRO A 5 8.60 -20.77 -6.45
CA PRO A 5 9.13 -21.11 -5.14
C PRO A 5 8.84 -19.99 -4.14
N GLU A 6 8.51 -20.35 -2.89
CA GLU A 6 8.13 -19.40 -1.85
C GLU A 6 9.20 -18.32 -1.63
N GLU A 7 10.47 -18.73 -1.50
CA GLU A 7 11.59 -17.80 -1.31
C GLU A 7 11.74 -16.83 -2.49
N THR A 8 11.51 -17.30 -3.72
CA THR A 8 11.54 -16.43 -4.91
C THR A 8 10.39 -15.44 -4.88
N ALA A 9 9.17 -15.87 -4.58
CA ALA A 9 8.01 -14.99 -4.50
C ALA A 9 8.20 -13.92 -3.41
N LYS A 10 8.72 -14.32 -2.25
CA LYS A 10 9.05 -13.43 -1.15
C LYS A 10 10.07 -12.37 -1.54
N GLN A 11 11.17 -12.78 -2.20
CA GLN A 11 12.18 -11.82 -2.64
C GLN A 11 11.64 -10.82 -3.66
N LEU A 12 10.84 -11.29 -4.64
CA LEU A 12 10.21 -10.42 -5.63
C LEU A 12 9.29 -9.37 -4.98
N ILE A 13 8.52 -9.76 -3.94
CA ILE A 13 7.65 -8.82 -3.21
C ILE A 13 8.50 -7.76 -2.49
N ILE A 14 9.58 -8.16 -1.83
CA ILE A 14 10.49 -7.23 -1.13
C ILE A 14 11.10 -6.23 -2.12
N ASP A 15 11.62 -6.71 -3.25
CA ASP A 15 12.25 -5.87 -4.26
C ASP A 15 11.24 -4.90 -4.90
N MET A 16 10.03 -5.39 -5.19
CA MET A 16 8.93 -4.56 -5.69
C MET A 16 8.57 -3.42 -4.73
N MET A 17 8.40 -3.73 -3.44
CA MET A 17 8.06 -2.73 -2.42
C MET A 17 9.19 -1.71 -2.24
N SER A 18 10.44 -2.18 -2.24
CA SER A 18 11.62 -1.33 -2.11
C SER A 18 11.79 -0.40 -3.32
N GLY A 19 11.61 -0.92 -4.53
CA GLY A 19 11.64 -0.14 -5.76
C GLY A 19 10.51 0.91 -5.81
N ALA A 20 9.30 0.53 -5.39
CA ALA A 20 8.18 1.48 -5.30
C ALA A 20 8.48 2.62 -4.32
N ALA A 21 9.05 2.33 -3.15
CA ALA A 21 9.46 3.35 -2.18
C ALA A 21 10.51 4.32 -2.77
N GLN A 22 11.57 3.79 -3.41
CA GLN A 22 12.59 4.60 -4.07
C GLN A 22 12.03 5.48 -5.18
N MET A 23 11.05 4.99 -5.95
CA MET A 23 10.38 5.80 -6.95
C MET A 23 9.66 7.00 -6.33
N LEU A 24 8.97 6.81 -5.20
CA LEU A 24 8.24 7.87 -4.51
C LEU A 24 9.15 8.97 -3.96
N GLU A 25 10.39 8.63 -3.58
CA GLU A 25 11.39 9.60 -3.12
C GLU A 25 11.77 10.64 -4.18
N THR A 26 11.54 10.36 -5.46
CA THR A 26 11.77 11.34 -6.55
C THR A 26 10.81 12.55 -6.49
N GLY A 27 9.77 12.50 -5.66
CA GLY A 27 8.82 13.60 -5.45
C GLY A 27 7.80 13.79 -6.58
N ARG A 28 7.82 12.94 -7.62
CA ARG A 28 6.80 12.98 -8.68
C ARG A 28 5.46 12.46 -8.15
N ASN A 29 4.38 12.88 -8.79
CA ASN A 29 3.04 12.51 -8.36
C ASN A 29 2.83 10.97 -8.50
N PRO A 30 2.47 10.25 -7.43
CA PRO A 30 2.30 8.79 -7.47
C PRO A 30 1.23 8.32 -8.47
N SER A 31 0.16 9.11 -8.66
CA SER A 31 -0.90 8.76 -9.62
C SER A 31 -0.41 8.79 -11.06
N VAL A 32 0.54 9.68 -11.38
CA VAL A 32 1.17 9.77 -12.70
C VAL A 32 2.10 8.59 -12.90
N MET A 33 2.97 8.30 -11.92
CA MET A 33 3.88 7.14 -11.96
C MET A 33 3.14 5.82 -12.14
N ARG A 34 2.04 5.61 -11.41
CA ARG A 34 1.20 4.42 -11.57
C ARG A 34 0.61 4.32 -12.99
N LYS A 35 0.14 5.44 -13.56
CA LYS A 35 -0.41 5.46 -14.93
C LYS A 35 0.64 5.10 -15.99
N GLU A 36 1.90 5.50 -15.80
CA GLU A 36 3.00 5.18 -16.72
C GLU A 36 3.27 3.67 -16.85
N ILE A 37 2.93 2.89 -15.83
CA ILE A 37 3.06 1.42 -15.83
C ILE A 37 1.73 0.68 -16.05
N THR A 38 0.68 1.41 -16.43
CA THR A 38 -0.67 0.85 -16.63
C THR A 38 -1.11 1.04 -18.07
N SER A 39 -0.95 0.00 -18.89
CA SER A 39 -1.50 -0.05 -20.25
C SER A 39 -2.98 -0.47 -20.22
N ALA A 40 -3.77 0.07 -21.15
CA ALA A 40 -5.18 -0.30 -21.32
C ALA A 40 -5.30 -1.80 -21.66
N GLY A 41 -6.11 -2.54 -20.89
CA GLY A 41 -6.25 -3.99 -21.02
C GLY A 41 -5.04 -4.79 -20.53
N GLY A 42 -4.06 -4.15 -19.89
CA GLY A 42 -2.83 -4.79 -19.40
C GLY A 42 -3.01 -5.53 -18.07
N THR A 43 -1.95 -6.23 -17.65
CA THR A 43 -1.92 -7.01 -16.40
C THR A 43 -2.02 -6.12 -15.15
N THR A 44 -1.33 -4.97 -15.15
CA THR A 44 -1.42 -3.99 -14.06
C THR A 44 -2.85 -3.46 -13.91
N GLU A 45 -3.52 -3.13 -15.01
CA GLU A 45 -4.91 -2.65 -14.99
C GLU A 45 -5.85 -3.70 -14.40
N ALA A 46 -5.70 -4.97 -14.82
CA ALA A 46 -6.50 -6.07 -14.30
C ALA A 46 -6.33 -6.25 -12.78
N GLY A 47 -5.09 -6.18 -12.28
CA GLY A 47 -4.81 -6.25 -10.84
C GLY A 47 -5.37 -5.04 -10.08
N LEU A 48 -5.22 -3.82 -10.62
CA LEU A 48 -5.77 -2.60 -10.02
C LEU A 48 -7.30 -2.64 -9.92
N ARG A 49 -7.98 -3.25 -10.90
CA ARG A 49 -9.44 -3.41 -10.86
C ARG A 49 -9.88 -4.28 -9.68
N VAL A 50 -9.17 -5.38 -9.41
CA VAL A 50 -9.47 -6.21 -8.23
C VAL A 50 -9.30 -5.42 -6.94
N LEU A 51 -8.26 -4.58 -6.83
CA LEU A 51 -8.07 -3.74 -5.64
C LEU A 51 -9.19 -2.71 -5.47
N ASP A 52 -9.67 -2.13 -6.57
CA ASP A 52 -10.79 -1.18 -6.57
C ASP A 52 -12.12 -1.84 -6.20
N ASP A 53 -12.40 -3.02 -6.78
CA ASP A 53 -13.60 -3.82 -6.49
C ASP A 53 -13.68 -4.21 -5.01
N HIS A 54 -12.53 -4.34 -4.33
CA HIS A 54 -12.44 -4.64 -2.91
C HIS A 54 -12.26 -3.40 -2.02
N GLN A 55 -12.43 -2.19 -2.57
CA GLN A 55 -12.36 -0.92 -1.84
C GLN A 55 -11.05 -0.75 -1.06
N PHE A 56 -9.94 -1.21 -1.64
CA PHE A 56 -8.64 -1.27 -0.96
C PHE A 56 -8.18 0.10 -0.46
N GLU A 57 -8.38 1.17 -1.24
CA GLU A 57 -8.01 2.54 -0.85
C GLU A 57 -8.73 2.97 0.43
N GLN A 58 -10.04 2.70 0.51
CA GLN A 58 -10.87 3.03 1.67
C GLN A 58 -10.43 2.23 2.91
N ILE A 59 -10.07 0.97 2.72
CA ILE A 59 -9.54 0.11 3.79
C ILE A 59 -8.24 0.68 4.35
N VAL A 60 -7.29 1.05 3.49
CA VAL A 60 -5.99 1.61 3.92
C VAL A 60 -6.18 2.94 4.66
N ILE A 61 -7.01 3.84 4.13
CA ILE A 61 -7.33 5.11 4.80
C ILE A 61 -7.95 4.89 6.18
N SER A 62 -8.91 3.95 6.27
CA SER A 62 -9.58 3.64 7.53
C SER A 62 -8.60 3.06 8.55
N CYS A 63 -7.73 2.15 8.12
CA CYS A 63 -6.67 1.57 8.96
C CYS A 63 -5.77 2.64 9.59
N VAL A 64 -5.28 3.58 8.78
CA VAL A 64 -4.40 4.67 9.28
C VAL A 64 -5.16 5.60 10.24
N LYS A 65 -6.42 5.93 9.95
CA LYS A 65 -7.25 6.75 10.84
C LYS A 65 -7.49 6.08 12.18
N GLU A 66 -7.85 4.80 12.19
CA GLU A 66 -8.06 4.06 13.44
C GLU A 66 -6.76 3.93 14.25
N ALA A 67 -5.63 3.70 13.60
CA ALA A 67 -4.33 3.69 14.27
C ALA A 67 -4.02 5.05 14.94
N ALA A 68 -4.30 6.17 14.24
CA ALA A 68 -4.14 7.51 14.79
C ALA A 68 -5.10 7.80 15.97
N ASN A 69 -6.37 7.41 15.85
CA ASN A 69 -7.36 7.52 16.92
C ASN A 69 -6.88 6.76 18.17
N ARG A 70 -6.46 5.51 17.99
CA ARG A 70 -5.96 4.68 19.09
C ARG A 70 -4.71 5.27 19.74
N SER A 71 -3.82 5.86 18.95
CA SER A 71 -2.64 6.56 19.48
C SER A 71 -3.02 7.74 20.38
N ALA A 72 -4.04 8.50 19.99
CA ALA A 72 -4.56 9.62 20.80
C ALA A 72 -5.20 9.12 22.12
N GLU A 73 -6.03 8.08 22.07
CA GLU A 73 -6.61 7.48 23.28
C GLU A 73 -5.53 7.03 24.26
N ILE A 74 -4.49 6.34 23.76
CA ILE A 74 -3.37 5.88 24.58
C ILE A 74 -2.67 7.07 25.26
N ARG A 75 -2.40 8.15 24.52
CA ARG A 75 -1.81 9.37 25.08
C ARG A 75 -2.67 9.97 26.19
N ASP A 76 -3.98 10.07 25.97
CA ASP A 76 -4.90 10.67 26.94
C ASP A 76 -5.04 9.79 28.20
N MET A 77 -5.01 8.45 28.06
CA MET A 77 -4.94 7.51 29.17
C MET A 77 -3.68 7.68 30.03
N PHE A 78 -2.54 8.01 29.43
CA PHE A 78 -1.32 8.30 30.17
C PHE A 78 -1.36 9.67 30.84
N ALA A 79 -1.91 10.69 30.18
CA ALA A 79 -2.05 12.03 30.75
C ALA A 79 -3.01 12.06 31.97
N ALA A 80 -4.06 11.24 31.96
CA ALA A 80 -5.02 11.13 33.06
C ALA A 80 -4.52 10.32 34.28
N LYS A 81 -3.34 9.68 34.18
CA LYS A 81 -2.70 8.90 35.26
C LYS A 81 -1.64 9.69 36.05
N ILE A 82 -1.34 10.91 35.63
CA ILE A 82 -0.41 11.85 36.28
C ILE A 82 -1.23 12.91 37.01
#